data_AF-A0A081SEA8-F1
#
_entry.id   AF-A0A081SEA8-F1
#
_cell.length_a   1.000
_cell.length_b   1.000
_cell.length_c   1.000
_cell.angle_alpha   90.00
_cell.angle_beta   90.00
_cell.angle_gamma   90.00
#
_symmetry.space_group_name_H-M   'P 1'
#
loop_
_entity.id
_entity.type
_entity.pdbx_description
1 polymer ?
#
loop_
_entity_poly.entity_id
_entity_poly.type
_entity_poly.pdbx_seq_one_letter_code
_entity_poly.pdbx_strand_id
1 'polypeptide(L)'
;MNLLLLLKKLPFSLKPAFEFLSKMIIFTVLLWAAIDFFGFTSHSVFYAWLCIALNTLVGYALVEVAFHQNGKEFFRVVLLGQAARFLIVLCIIAGLLMNRLVVQEEFVWALLGCYLFYLPLEVSAGRRKMKFENKLEKLTQS
;
A
#
# COMPACT_ATOMS: atom_id res chain seq x y z
N MET A 1 -15.65 29.83 -10.51
CA MET A 1 -15.53 28.65 -9.63
C MET A 1 -14.07 28.24 -9.61
N ASN A 2 -13.40 28.41 -8.46
CA ASN A 2 -11.94 28.39 -8.36
C ASN A 2 -11.41 26.96 -8.61
N LEU A 3 -10.40 26.79 -9.48
CA LEU A 3 -9.79 25.48 -9.77
C LEU A 3 -9.32 24.78 -8.48
N LEU A 4 -8.90 25.57 -7.49
CA LEU A 4 -8.56 25.17 -6.13
C LEU A 4 -9.71 24.49 -5.35
N LEU A 5 -10.96 24.94 -5.53
CA LEU A 5 -12.14 24.34 -4.90
C LEU A 5 -12.50 22.98 -5.55
N LEU A 6 -12.19 22.82 -6.84
CA LEU A 6 -12.37 21.57 -7.58
C LEU A 6 -11.31 20.53 -7.18
N LEU A 7 -10.06 20.96 -6.99
CA LEU A 7 -8.99 20.12 -6.44
C LEU A 7 -9.25 19.70 -4.99
N LYS A 8 -9.90 20.54 -4.17
CA LYS A 8 -10.26 20.21 -2.78
C LYS A 8 -11.40 19.18 -2.66
N LYS A 9 -12.21 19.01 -3.72
CA LYS A 9 -13.31 18.02 -3.77
C LYS A 9 -12.88 16.64 -4.26
N LEU A 10 -11.68 16.50 -4.82
CA LEU A 10 -11.15 15.20 -5.18
C LEU A 10 -10.70 14.49 -3.90
N PRO A 11 -11.23 13.28 -3.58
CA PRO A 11 -10.80 12.51 -2.42
C PRO A 11 -9.37 11.96 -2.56
N PHE A 12 -8.68 12.33 -3.65
CA PHE A 12 -7.41 11.78 -4.09
C PHE A 12 -6.46 12.90 -4.45
N SER A 13 -5.35 12.99 -3.72
CA SER A 13 -4.30 13.96 -4.05
C SER A 13 -3.39 13.36 -5.12
N LEU A 14 -3.55 13.85 -6.36
CA LEU A 14 -2.85 13.33 -7.53
C LEU A 14 -1.33 13.28 -7.34
N LYS A 15 -0.75 14.26 -6.66
CA LYS A 15 0.70 14.36 -6.50
C LYS A 15 1.27 13.32 -5.53
N PRO A 16 0.85 13.24 -4.24
CA PRO A 16 1.28 12.18 -3.33
C PRO A 16 1.05 10.77 -3.88
N ALA A 17 -0.09 10.56 -4.53
CA ALA A 17 -0.42 9.25 -5.07
C ALA A 17 0.46 8.88 -6.28
N PHE A 18 0.72 9.82 -7.18
CA PHE A 18 1.65 9.60 -8.29
C PHE A 18 3.07 9.31 -7.79
N GLU A 19 3.55 10.04 -6.78
CA GLU A 19 4.85 9.78 -6.16
C GLU A 19 4.92 8.38 -5.51
N PHE A 20 3.83 7.95 -4.86
CA PHE A 20 3.72 6.62 -4.28
C PHE A 20 3.73 5.52 -5.36
N LEU A 21 2.88 5.64 -6.38
CA LEU A 21 2.80 4.66 -7.48
C LEU A 21 4.12 4.56 -8.24
N SER A 22 4.78 5.69 -8.51
CA SER A 22 6.10 5.70 -9.17
C SER A 22 7.13 4.94 -8.34
N LYS A 23 7.17 5.16 -7.02
CA LYS A 23 8.08 4.45 -6.11
C LYS A 23 7.75 2.96 -6.02
N MET A 24 6.46 2.61 -5.95
CA MET A 24 5.99 1.23 -5.98
C MET A 24 6.44 0.51 -7.26
N ILE A 25 6.29 1.14 -8.42
CA ILE A 25 6.67 0.56 -9.72
C ILE A 25 8.19 0.36 -9.78
N ILE A 26 8.97 1.40 -9.47
CA ILE A 26 10.44 1.30 -9.47
C ILE A 26 10.89 0.18 -8.51
N PHE A 27 10.31 0.14 -7.31
CA PHE A 27 10.64 -0.88 -6.32
C PHE A 27 10.26 -2.28 -6.80
N THR A 28 9.07 -2.44 -7.39
CA THR A 28 8.59 -3.70 -7.97
C THR A 28 9.56 -4.20 -9.04
N VAL A 29 9.96 -3.34 -9.96
CA VAL A 29 10.88 -3.70 -11.05
C VAL A 29 12.24 -4.13 -10.49
N LEU A 30 12.80 -3.39 -9.54
CA LEU A 30 14.07 -3.73 -8.91
C LEU A 30 14.00 -5.04 -8.11
N LEU A 31 12.91 -5.26 -7.39
CA LEU A 31 12.68 -6.50 -6.65
C LEU A 31 12.61 -7.69 -7.60
N TRP A 32 11.85 -7.59 -8.69
CA TRP A 32 11.74 -8.66 -9.69
C TRP A 32 13.06 -8.92 -10.41
N ALA A 33 13.82 -7.87 -10.75
CA ALA A 33 15.16 -8.04 -11.31
C ALA A 33 16.10 -8.78 -10.35
N ALA A 34 16.02 -8.51 -9.04
CA ALA A 34 16.79 -9.24 -8.05
C ALA A 34 16.33 -10.70 -7.91
N ILE A 35 15.02 -10.94 -7.83
CA ILE A 35 14.43 -12.30 -7.76
C ILE A 35 14.89 -13.14 -8.95
N ASP A 36 14.84 -12.57 -10.15
CA ASP A 36 15.25 -13.23 -11.38
C ASP A 36 16.76 -13.49 -11.42
N PHE A 37 17.57 -12.49 -11.06
CA PHE A 37 19.03 -12.61 -11.01
C PHE A 37 19.51 -13.70 -10.03
N PHE A 38 18.84 -13.87 -8.89
CA PHE A 38 19.17 -14.91 -7.92
C PHE A 38 18.47 -16.26 -8.18
N GLY A 39 17.65 -16.37 -9.24
CA GLY A 39 16.97 -17.61 -9.59
C GLY A 39 15.83 -18.00 -8.63
N PHE A 40 15.25 -17.03 -7.91
CA PHE A 40 14.12 -17.26 -7.00
C PHE A 40 12.75 -17.16 -7.69
N THR A 41 12.70 -17.06 -9.01
CA THR A 41 11.46 -16.96 -9.77
C THR A 41 10.62 -18.23 -9.61
N SER A 42 9.51 -18.12 -8.87
CA SER A 42 8.54 -19.21 -8.74
C SER A 42 7.11 -18.65 -8.66
N HIS A 43 6.12 -19.51 -8.89
CA HIS A 43 4.71 -19.15 -8.74
C HIS A 43 4.40 -18.76 -7.27
N SER A 44 5.03 -19.42 -6.30
CA SER A 44 4.92 -19.09 -4.87
C SER A 44 5.40 -17.66 -4.60
N VAL A 45 6.55 -17.28 -5.16
CA VAL A 45 7.11 -15.92 -5.03
C VAL A 45 6.21 -14.88 -5.71
N PHE A 46 5.66 -15.20 -6.90
CA PHE A 46 4.70 -14.34 -7.58
C PHE A 46 3.45 -14.06 -6.74
N TYR A 47 2.81 -15.10 -6.19
CA TYR A 47 1.61 -14.93 -5.36
C TYR A 47 1.91 -14.18 -4.06
N ALA A 48 3.07 -14.41 -3.45
CA ALA A 48 3.51 -13.66 -2.28
C ALA A 48 3.70 -12.17 -2.59
N TRP A 49 4.40 -11.84 -3.67
CA TRP A 49 4.55 -10.47 -4.16
C TRP A 49 3.18 -9.83 -4.42
N LEU A 50 2.30 -10.51 -5.15
CA LEU A 50 1.00 -9.99 -5.53
C LEU A 50 0.14 -9.67 -4.30
N CYS A 51 0.08 -10.59 -3.33
CA CYS A 51 -0.62 -10.38 -2.06
C CYS A 51 -0.12 -9.12 -1.34
N ILE A 52 1.19 -8.94 -1.22
CA ILE A 52 1.77 -7.81 -0.51
C ILE A 52 1.63 -6.50 -1.30
N ALA A 53 1.87 -6.51 -2.61
CA ALA A 53 1.73 -5.33 -3.46
C ALA A 53 0.30 -4.80 -3.45
N LEU A 54 -0.70 -5.69 -3.63
CA LEU A 54 -2.12 -5.31 -3.54
C LEU A 54 -2.47 -4.83 -2.14
N ASN A 55 -2.02 -5.53 -1.10
CA ASN A 55 -2.25 -5.11 0.27
C ASN A 55 -1.74 -3.68 0.47
N THR A 56 -0.51 -3.37 0.06
CA THR A 56 0.09 -2.03 0.20
C THR A 56 -0.63 -0.95 -0.61
N LEU A 57 -1.12 -1.25 -1.81
CA LEU A 57 -1.96 -0.33 -2.57
C LEU A 57 -3.25 0.00 -1.82
N VAL A 58 -3.95 -1.00 -1.27
CA VAL A 58 -5.16 -0.81 -0.48
C VAL A 58 -4.87 -0.01 0.78
N GLY A 59 -3.71 -0.21 1.40
CA GLY A 59 -3.28 0.56 2.56
C GLY A 59 -3.10 2.04 2.30
N TYR A 60 -2.43 2.36 1.21
CA TYR A 60 -2.33 3.75 0.77
C TYR A 60 -3.70 4.34 0.44
N ALA A 61 -4.56 3.59 -0.24
CA ALA A 61 -5.92 4.03 -0.57
C ALA A 61 -6.77 4.31 0.69
N LEU A 62 -6.64 3.50 1.74
CA LEU A 62 -7.29 3.75 3.03
C LEU A 62 -6.83 5.07 3.65
N VAL A 63 -5.54 5.41 3.54
CA VAL A 63 -5.02 6.71 4.03
C VAL A 63 -5.61 7.87 3.23
N GLU A 64 -5.71 7.76 1.90
CA GLU A 64 -6.36 8.79 1.06
C GLU A 64 -7.81 9.02 1.48
N VAL A 65 -8.59 7.94 1.67
CA VAL A 65 -10.01 8.03 2.06
C VAL A 65 -10.18 8.55 3.49
N ALA A 66 -9.35 8.10 4.43
CA ALA A 66 -9.45 8.48 5.82
C ALA A 66 -9.02 9.93 6.08
N PHE A 67 -8.16 10.51 5.22
CA PHE A 67 -7.56 11.82 5.45
C PHE A 67 -8.59 12.95 5.65
N HIS A 68 -9.72 12.89 4.95
CA HIS A 68 -10.78 13.91 5.07
C HIS A 68 -11.65 13.77 6.33
N GLN A 69 -11.36 12.79 7.19
CA GLN A 69 -12.09 12.60 8.44
C GLN A 69 -11.40 13.31 9.61
N ASN A 70 -12.17 13.66 10.63
CA ASN A 70 -11.64 14.25 11.87
C ASN A 70 -10.60 13.32 12.51
N GLY A 71 -9.58 13.88 13.18
CA GLY A 71 -8.42 13.11 13.66
C GLY A 71 -8.73 11.83 14.46
N LYS A 72 -9.79 11.80 15.28
CA LYS A 72 -10.22 10.58 15.99
C LYS A 72 -10.78 9.51 15.04
N GLU A 73 -11.57 9.92 14.06
CA GLU A 73 -12.14 9.03 13.04
C GLU A 73 -11.06 8.56 12.05
N PHE A 74 -10.07 9.40 11.73
CA PHE A 74 -8.91 9.01 10.92
C PHE A 74 -8.22 7.77 11.50
N PHE A 75 -7.80 7.82 12.77
CA PHE A 75 -7.13 6.69 13.40
C PHE A 75 -8.03 5.45 13.47
N ARG A 76 -9.32 5.64 13.73
CA ARG A 76 -10.29 4.54 13.77
C ARG A 76 -10.41 3.84 12.42
N VAL A 77 -10.57 4.60 11.33
CA VAL A 77 -10.71 4.07 9.97
C VAL A 77 -9.43 3.38 9.51
N VAL A 78 -8.26 3.97 9.78
CA VAL A 78 -6.98 3.38 9.40
C VAL A 78 -6.71 2.09 10.19
N LEU A 79 -6.96 2.08 11.51
CA LEU A 79 -6.74 0.89 12.35
C LEU A 79 -7.72 -0.24 12.03
N LEU A 80 -9.02 0.06 11.92
CA LEU A 80 -10.02 -0.95 11.56
C LEU A 80 -9.79 -1.45 10.13
N GLY A 81 -9.46 -0.55 9.20
CA GLY A 81 -9.09 -0.89 7.84
C GLY A 81 -7.85 -1.79 7.79
N GLN A 82 -6.85 -1.54 8.64
CA GLN A 82 -5.67 -2.39 8.75
C GLN A 82 -6.03 -3.78 9.28
N ALA A 83 -6.87 -3.87 10.32
CA ALA A 83 -7.31 -5.15 10.86
C ALA A 83 -8.11 -5.95 9.82
N ALA A 84 -9.02 -5.31 9.10
CA ALA A 84 -9.79 -5.92 8.01
C ALA A 84 -8.88 -6.42 6.87
N ARG A 85 -7.88 -5.62 6.47
CA ARG A 85 -6.87 -6.02 5.47
C ARG A 85 -6.10 -7.25 5.92
N PHE A 86 -5.62 -7.28 7.16
CA PHE A 86 -4.93 -8.46 7.68
C PHE A 86 -5.81 -9.70 7.66
N LEU A 87 -7.08 -9.58 8.03
CA LEU A 87 -8.03 -10.69 7.96
C LEU A 87 -8.21 -11.19 6.52
N ILE A 88 -8.40 -10.29 5.56
CA ILE A 88 -8.52 -10.63 4.13
C ILE A 88 -7.25 -11.31 3.61
N VAL A 89 -6.08 -10.75 3.92
CA VAL A 89 -4.79 -11.33 3.52
C VAL A 89 -4.61 -12.72 4.13
N LEU A 90 -4.98 -12.93 5.39
CA LEU A 90 -4.96 -14.25 6.02
C LEU A 90 -5.90 -15.24 5.31
N CYS A 91 -7.11 -14.82 4.95
CA CYS A 91 -8.04 -15.65 4.17
C CYS A 91 -7.47 -16.02 2.79
N ILE A 92 -6.83 -15.07 2.10
CA ILE A 92 -6.18 -15.34 0.80
C ILE A 92 -5.02 -16.33 0.97
N ILE A 93 -4.14 -16.11 1.97
CA ILE A 93 -3.02 -17.01 2.28
C ILE A 93 -3.54 -18.42 2.59
N ALA A 94 -4.55 -18.53 3.45
CA ALA A 94 -5.17 -19.81 3.79
C ALA A 94 -5.73 -20.49 2.53
N GLY A 95 -6.43 -19.75 1.67
CA GLY A 95 -6.95 -20.25 0.40
C GLY A 95 -5.85 -20.78 -0.54
N LEU A 96 -4.75 -20.06 -0.68
CA LEU A 96 -3.61 -20.48 -1.51
C LEU A 96 -2.98 -21.78 -0.99
N LEU A 97 -2.80 -21.90 0.33
CA LEU A 97 -2.22 -23.08 0.98
C LEU A 97 -3.16 -24.29 0.90
N MET A 98 -4.44 -24.11 1.21
CA MET A 98 -5.44 -25.20 1.20
C MET A 98 -5.61 -25.81 -0.20
N ASN A 99 -5.56 -24.98 -1.25
CA ASN A 99 -5.64 -25.43 -2.63
C ASN A 99 -4.30 -25.87 -3.22
N ARG A 100 -3.21 -25.87 -2.42
CA ARG A 100 -1.84 -26.22 -2.86
C ARG A 100 -1.38 -25.44 -4.10
N LEU A 101 -1.81 -24.18 -4.21
CA LEU A 101 -1.45 -23.30 -5.32
C LEU A 101 -0.03 -22.73 -5.19
N VAL A 102 0.59 -22.92 -4.03
CA VAL A 102 1.92 -22.42 -3.68
C VAL A 102 2.70 -23.45 -2.87
N VAL A 103 4.02 -23.47 -3.04
CA VAL A 103 4.93 -24.23 -2.17
C VAL A 103 5.09 -23.46 -0.86
N GLN A 104 4.70 -24.09 0.26
CA GLN A 104 4.58 -23.41 1.56
C GLN A 104 5.87 -22.70 1.99
N GLU A 105 7.01 -23.37 1.90
CA GLU A 105 8.29 -22.80 2.35
C GLU A 105 8.69 -21.57 1.52
N GLU A 106 8.68 -21.70 0.18
CA GLU A 106 8.96 -20.59 -0.73
C GLU A 106 8.01 -19.42 -0.51
N PHE A 107 6.71 -19.72 -0.38
CA PHE A 107 5.68 -18.71 -0.21
C PHE A 107 5.84 -17.92 1.07
N VAL A 108 6.08 -18.59 2.21
CA VAL A 108 6.22 -17.90 3.52
C VAL A 108 7.45 -17.01 3.53
N TRP A 109 8.60 -17.48 3.03
CA TRP A 109 9.82 -16.68 2.95
C TRP A 109 9.66 -15.48 2.02
N ALA A 110 9.06 -15.69 0.84
CA ALA A 110 8.79 -14.60 -0.09
C ALA A 110 7.79 -13.58 0.46
N LEU A 111 6.75 -14.04 1.17
CA LEU A 111 5.75 -13.19 1.79
C LEU A 111 6.39 -12.29 2.86
N LEU A 112 7.22 -12.87 3.73
CA LEU A 112 7.97 -12.12 4.75
C LEU A 112 8.93 -11.12 4.11
N GLY A 113 9.70 -11.55 3.10
CA GLY A 113 10.61 -10.67 2.36
C GLY A 113 9.89 -9.49 1.73
N CYS A 114 8.82 -9.74 0.96
CA CYS A 114 8.00 -8.70 0.35
C CYS A 114 7.41 -7.77 1.42
N TYR A 115 6.88 -8.31 2.52
CA TYR A 115 6.29 -7.51 3.58
C TYR A 115 7.30 -6.54 4.21
N LEU A 116 8.52 -7.00 4.49
CA LEU A 116 9.60 -6.18 5.04
C LEU A 116 9.97 -5.00 4.14
N PHE A 117 9.85 -5.15 2.83
CA PHE A 117 10.17 -4.09 1.88
C PHE A 117 9.00 -3.13 1.59
N TYR A 118 7.78 -3.66 1.45
CA TYR A 118 6.61 -2.87 1.09
C TYR A 118 6.02 -2.10 2.27
N LEU A 119 6.13 -2.62 3.50
CA LEU A 119 5.63 -1.93 4.70
C LEU A 119 6.28 -0.54 4.91
N PRO A 120 7.62 -0.39 4.86
CA PRO A 120 8.25 0.93 4.92
C PRO A 120 7.79 1.87 3.80
N LEU A 121 7.53 1.35 2.60
CA LEU A 121 7.06 2.12 1.46
C LEU A 121 5.65 2.67 1.74
N GLU A 122 4.74 1.83 2.22
CA GLU A 122 3.38 2.20 2.65
C GLU A 122 3.41 3.30 3.73
N VAL A 123 4.15 3.07 4.81
CA VAL A 123 4.25 4.01 5.94
C VAL A 123 4.83 5.35 5.49
N SER A 124 5.87 5.31 4.65
CA SER A 124 6.50 6.52 4.12
C SER A 124 5.57 7.32 3.21
N ALA A 125 4.76 6.64 2.39
CA ALA A 125 3.77 7.26 1.52
C ALA A 125 2.64 7.92 2.33
N GLY A 126 2.11 7.21 3.35
CA GLY A 126 1.10 7.77 4.25
C GLY A 126 1.58 9.03 4.99
N ARG A 127 2.82 9.00 5.51
CA ARG A 127 3.44 10.19 6.13
C ARG A 127 3.58 11.37 5.17
N ARG A 128 3.97 11.10 3.92
CA ARG A 128 4.10 12.14 2.87
C ARG A 128 2.75 12.76 2.53
N LYS A 129 1.70 11.96 2.38
CA LYS A 129 0.33 12.43 2.17
C LYS A 129 -0.11 13.36 3.31
N MET A 130 0.01 12.93 4.56
CA MET A 130 -0.35 13.76 5.72
C MET A 130 0.42 15.10 5.74
N LYS A 131 1.73 15.07 5.46
CA LYS A 131 2.55 16.30 5.40
C LYS A 131 2.13 17.23 4.25
N PHE A 132 1.79 16.68 3.09
CA PHE A 132 1.37 17.44 1.93
C PHE A 132 0.07 18.19 2.20
N GLU A 133 -0.93 17.48 2.72
CA GLU A 133 -2.24 18.07 2.99
C GLU A 133 -2.19 19.10 4.13
N ASN A 134 -1.46 18.83 5.21
CA ASN A 134 -1.26 19.80 6.28
C ASN A 134 -0.60 21.10 5.78
N LYS A 135 0.24 21.01 4.73
CA LYS A 135 0.84 22.20 4.09
C LYS A 135 -0.18 22.91 3.21
N LEU A 136 -1.01 22.17 2.48
CA LEU A 136 -2.07 22.71 1.63
C LEU A 136 -3.10 23.49 2.46
N GLU A 137 -3.54 22.93 3.59
CA GLU A 137 -4.50 23.59 4.50
C GLU A 137 -4.00 24.95 4.98
N LYS A 138 -2.74 25.02 5.45
CA LYS A 138 -2.10 26.27 5.89
C LYS A 138 -2.06 27.34 4.80
N LEU A 139 -1.78 26.95 3.55
CA LEU A 139 -1.72 27.88 2.41
C LEU A 139 -3.10 28.38 1.96
N THR A 140 -4.16 27.62 2.24
CA THR A 140 -5.53 28.03 1.90
C THR A 140 -6.22 28.86 2.99
N GLN A 141 -5.65 28.90 4.20
CA GLN A 141 -6.13 29.71 5.32
C GLN A 141 -5.41 31.06 5.46
N SER A 142 -4.29 31.26 4.76
CA SER A 142 -3.58 32.54 4.64
C SER A 142 -4.05 33.33 3.42
#